data_AF-A0A7K0J785-F1
#
_entry.id   AF-A0A7K0J785-F1
#
_cell.length_a   1.000
_cell.length_b   1.000
_cell.length_c   1.000
_cell.angle_alpha   90.00
_cell.angle_beta   90.00
_cell.angle_gamma   90.00
#
_symmetry.space_group_name_H-M   'P 1'
#
loop_
_entity.id
_entity.type
_entity.pdbx_description
1 polymer ?
#
loop_
_entity_poly.entity_id
_entity_poly.type
_entity_poly.pdbx_seq_one_letter_code
_entity_poly.pdbx_strand_id
1 'polypeptide(L)'
;MTLTLEEVRKVRFPMVKRPGEGYRAIEVDDFVDKVEAAFMTLTDENERLKAQVEALKSGEPGDQKPDHDLVNENQHLRAQVEELRAQQNDRRVDSGEVDRAKAAQQEAENRAHQLEQEKAALQSQVEQLRQAAQRPGQDIDPAEVARLRSENERLGAQLRDAQALASRSRTSSVAQQPAITDDGVKKLVVTTSAEASPAVVRMVELALADAERVVREAEDEADRKIHAAETKAHELTVDAQTRAERIESGARVNAEKLTSDAKNNADKVNADAQTRRTELFRELEAERDHLADSVDRLRSFEASYRDALTSHLRAQADNLDKGVFEPAELPELLKSENRVAPGGSSTPRLDALIGRGQQQG
;
A
#
# COMPACT_ATOMS: atom_id res chain seq x y z
N MET A 1 34.15 18.25 -33.74
CA MET A 1 33.96 17.77 -32.35
C MET A 1 35.11 18.32 -31.52
N THR A 2 34.85 18.80 -30.31
CA THR A 2 35.80 19.63 -29.55
C THR A 2 36.46 18.94 -28.35
N LEU A 3 36.12 17.69 -28.03
CA LEU A 3 36.85 16.83 -27.09
C LEU A 3 36.70 15.34 -27.46
N THR A 4 37.78 14.59 -27.33
CA THR A 4 37.85 13.11 -27.46
C THR A 4 37.90 12.44 -26.08
N LEU A 5 37.61 11.14 -26.01
CA LEU A 5 37.63 10.35 -24.77
C LEU A 5 38.99 10.45 -24.03
N GLU A 6 40.08 10.41 -24.80
CA GLU A 6 41.44 10.57 -24.31
C GLU A 6 41.72 11.99 -23.77
N GLU A 7 41.11 13.01 -24.36
CA GLU A 7 41.26 14.39 -23.89
C GLU A 7 40.52 14.60 -22.57
N VAL A 8 39.33 14.00 -22.38
CA VAL A 8 38.59 14.06 -21.11
C VAL A 8 39.38 13.39 -19.98
N ARG A 9 40.00 12.24 -20.24
CA ARG A 9 40.88 11.53 -19.28
C ARG A 9 42.15 12.31 -18.92
N LYS A 10 42.62 13.19 -19.82
CA LYS A 10 43.84 13.97 -19.62
C LYS A 10 43.60 15.29 -18.88
N VAL A 11 42.34 15.71 -18.71
CA VAL A 11 42.01 16.92 -17.96
C VAL A 11 42.30 16.71 -16.48
N ARG A 12 43.21 17.50 -15.92
CA ARG A 12 43.51 17.52 -14.48
C ARG A 12 42.99 18.80 -13.84
N PHE A 13 42.20 18.65 -12.78
CA PHE A 13 41.71 19.77 -12.00
C PHE A 13 42.69 20.09 -10.86
N PRO A 14 43.06 21.37 -10.64
CA PRO A 14 43.91 21.77 -9.53
C PRO A 14 43.15 21.65 -8.20
N MET A 15 43.80 21.08 -7.18
CA MET A 15 43.22 20.94 -5.85
C MET A 15 43.20 22.29 -5.12
N VAL A 16 42.05 22.65 -4.54
CA VAL A 16 41.91 23.91 -3.80
C VAL A 16 42.58 23.78 -2.43
N LYS A 17 43.30 24.83 -2.02
CA LYS A 17 44.15 24.82 -0.81
C LYS A 17 43.38 24.85 0.52
N ARG A 18 42.07 25.07 0.50
CA ARG A 18 41.22 25.17 1.70
C ARG A 18 40.28 23.97 1.77
N PRO A 19 40.22 23.27 2.91
CA PRO A 19 39.29 22.16 3.08
C PRO A 19 37.84 22.70 3.09
N GLY A 20 37.06 22.30 2.08
CA GLY A 20 35.62 22.65 1.95
C GLY A 20 35.27 23.67 0.87
N GLU A 21 36.24 24.35 0.24
CA GLU A 21 36.00 25.15 -0.96
C GLU A 21 36.46 24.36 -2.19
N GLY A 22 35.56 23.69 -2.89
CA GLY A 22 35.85 22.96 -4.14
C GLY A 22 35.05 21.67 -4.29
N TYR A 23 34.95 21.16 -5.52
CA TYR A 23 34.38 19.84 -5.78
C TYR A 23 35.27 18.75 -5.17
N ARG A 24 34.66 17.75 -4.52
CA ARG A 24 35.40 16.64 -3.94
C ARG A 24 35.99 15.78 -5.06
N ALA A 25 37.27 15.44 -4.96
CA ALA A 25 37.96 14.68 -6.00
C ALA A 25 37.23 13.37 -6.36
N ILE A 26 36.69 12.67 -5.37
CA ILE A 26 35.94 11.42 -5.56
C ILE A 26 34.65 11.65 -6.35
N GLU A 27 33.92 12.74 -6.09
CA GLU A 27 32.68 13.05 -6.81
C GLU A 27 32.94 13.50 -8.25
N VAL A 28 34.08 14.16 -8.49
CA VAL A 28 34.52 14.53 -9.84
C VAL A 28 34.92 13.29 -10.62
N ASP A 29 35.59 12.32 -9.98
CA ASP A 29 35.99 11.05 -10.59
C ASP A 29 34.76 10.21 -10.98
N ASP A 30 33.81 10.03 -10.05
CA ASP A 30 32.53 9.34 -10.30
C ASP A 30 31.71 10.00 -11.44
N PHE A 31 31.82 11.32 -11.58
CA PHE A 31 31.17 12.05 -12.67
C PHE A 31 31.90 11.85 -14.00
N VAL A 32 33.23 11.86 -14.00
CA VAL A 32 34.05 11.59 -15.19
C VAL A 32 33.82 10.16 -15.70
N ASP A 33 33.70 9.16 -14.82
CA ASP A 33 33.35 7.78 -15.21
C ASP A 33 31.99 7.69 -15.92
N LYS A 34 30.99 8.43 -15.42
CA LYS A 34 29.66 8.49 -16.05
C LYS A 34 29.69 9.21 -17.40
N VAL A 35 30.47 10.28 -17.51
CA VAL A 35 30.69 10.99 -18.77
C VAL A 35 31.40 10.06 -19.78
N GLU A 36 32.37 9.28 -19.32
CA GLU A 36 33.08 8.29 -20.15
C GLU A 36 32.11 7.23 -20.70
N ALA A 37 31.33 6.61 -19.83
CA ALA A 37 30.33 5.60 -20.22
C ALA A 37 29.30 6.17 -21.22
N ALA A 38 28.83 7.41 -20.99
CA ALA A 38 27.92 8.09 -21.90
C ALA A 38 28.59 8.40 -23.25
N PHE A 39 29.87 8.77 -23.27
CA PHE A 39 30.60 9.10 -24.49
C PHE A 39 30.90 7.84 -25.32
N MET A 40 31.21 6.71 -24.67
CA MET A 40 31.32 5.41 -25.33
C MET A 40 29.99 5.01 -25.97
N THR A 41 28.90 5.09 -25.21
CA THR A 41 27.54 4.82 -25.70
C THR A 41 27.20 5.70 -26.91
N LEU A 42 27.49 7.00 -26.84
CA LEU A 42 27.20 7.95 -27.92
C LEU A 42 28.09 7.73 -29.15
N THR A 43 29.31 7.22 -28.96
CA THR A 43 30.21 6.86 -30.07
C THR A 43 29.70 5.61 -30.76
N ASP A 44 29.36 4.57 -30.00
CA ASP A 44 28.77 3.34 -30.52
C ASP A 44 27.44 3.60 -31.23
N GLU A 45 26.59 4.49 -30.68
CA GLU A 45 25.36 4.92 -31.33
C GLU A 45 25.62 5.69 -32.62
N ASN A 46 26.61 6.58 -32.65
CA ASN A 46 26.99 7.29 -33.88
C ASN A 46 27.56 6.36 -34.94
N GLU A 47 28.37 5.38 -34.56
CA GLU A 47 28.88 4.35 -35.47
C GLU A 47 27.76 3.48 -35.99
N ARG A 48 26.84 3.06 -35.12
CA ARG A 48 25.65 2.29 -35.50
C ARG A 48 24.71 3.08 -36.40
N LEU A 49 24.49 4.36 -36.13
CA LEU A 49 23.66 5.24 -36.97
C LEU A 49 24.34 5.53 -38.31
N LYS A 50 25.67 5.73 -38.34
CA LYS A 50 26.41 5.83 -39.60
C LYS A 50 26.36 4.54 -40.40
N ALA A 51 26.47 3.39 -39.75
CA ALA A 51 26.32 2.08 -40.40
C ALA A 51 24.90 1.89 -40.95
N GLN A 52 23.86 2.33 -40.23
CA GLN A 52 22.48 2.31 -40.73
C GLN A 52 22.26 3.27 -41.91
N VAL A 53 22.82 4.48 -41.84
CA VAL A 53 22.73 5.46 -42.93
C VAL A 53 23.50 4.96 -44.16
N GLU A 54 24.69 4.38 -43.99
CA GLU A 54 25.43 3.77 -45.10
C GLU A 54 24.72 2.53 -45.64
N ALA A 55 24.13 1.68 -44.79
CA ALA A 55 23.34 0.53 -45.24
C ALA A 55 22.09 0.95 -46.04
N LEU A 56 21.39 2.00 -45.61
CA LEU A 56 20.25 2.57 -46.30
C LEU A 56 20.65 3.31 -47.59
N LYS A 57 21.85 3.88 -47.62
CA LYS A 57 22.41 4.58 -48.78
C LYS A 57 23.05 3.64 -49.80
N SER A 58 23.57 2.49 -49.35
CA SER A 58 24.02 1.37 -50.19
C SER A 58 22.86 0.49 -50.67
N GLY A 59 21.71 0.60 -50.00
CA GLY A 59 20.44 0.01 -50.44
C GLY A 59 19.80 0.80 -51.57
N GLU A 60 20.42 0.84 -52.74
CA GLU A 60 19.64 0.97 -53.99
C GLU A 60 18.69 -0.24 -54.11
N PRO A 61 17.48 -0.07 -54.69
CA PRO A 61 16.47 -1.12 -54.77
C PRO A 61 16.92 -2.22 -55.74
N GLY A 62 17.77 -3.11 -55.24
CA GLY A 62 18.33 -4.26 -55.95
C GLY A 62 17.68 -5.55 -55.50
N ASP A 63 16.81 -6.05 -56.36
CA ASP A 63 16.20 -7.39 -56.49
C ASP A 63 16.89 -8.57 -55.75
N GLN A 64 16.81 -8.60 -54.42
CA GLN A 64 17.06 -9.80 -53.64
C GLN A 64 15.70 -10.44 -53.30
N LYS A 65 15.42 -11.59 -53.92
CA LYS A 65 14.29 -12.43 -53.53
C LYS A 65 14.35 -12.66 -52.02
N PRO A 66 13.27 -12.37 -51.29
CA PRO A 66 13.27 -12.46 -49.85
C PRO A 66 13.51 -13.91 -49.46
N ASP A 67 14.56 -14.14 -48.67
CA ASP A 67 14.83 -15.43 -48.06
C ASP A 67 13.64 -15.79 -47.17
N HIS A 68 12.86 -16.78 -47.60
CA HIS A 68 11.52 -17.04 -47.06
C HIS A 68 11.59 -17.45 -45.59
N ASP A 69 12.71 -18.04 -45.17
CA ASP A 69 12.96 -18.44 -43.78
C ASP A 69 13.19 -17.23 -42.88
N LEU A 70 13.96 -16.23 -43.36
CA LEU A 70 14.16 -14.97 -42.65
C LEU A 70 12.86 -14.14 -42.56
N VAL A 71 11.99 -14.21 -43.57
CA VAL A 71 10.67 -13.55 -43.53
C VAL A 71 9.76 -14.20 -42.49
N ASN A 72 9.74 -15.54 -42.43
CA ASN A 72 8.94 -16.28 -41.47
C ASN A 72 9.44 -16.04 -40.04
N GLU A 73 10.75 -16.06 -39.82
CA GLU A 73 11.36 -15.77 -38.52
C GLU A 73 11.11 -14.33 -38.09
N ASN A 74 11.21 -13.36 -39.00
CA ASN A 74 10.86 -11.97 -38.70
C ASN A 74 9.38 -11.79 -38.37
N GLN A 75 8.47 -12.50 -39.04
CA GLN A 75 7.06 -12.49 -38.68
C GLN A 75 6.82 -13.08 -37.29
N HIS A 76 7.51 -14.17 -36.95
CA HIS A 76 7.40 -14.81 -35.63
C HIS A 76 7.97 -13.92 -34.52
N LEU A 77 9.15 -13.33 -34.71
CA LEU A 77 9.76 -12.39 -33.77
C LEU A 77 8.90 -11.14 -33.58
N ARG A 78 8.27 -10.61 -34.64
CA ARG A 78 7.33 -9.49 -34.54
C ARG A 78 6.10 -9.85 -33.72
N ALA A 79 5.52 -11.04 -33.93
CA ALA A 79 4.39 -11.51 -33.14
C ALA A 79 4.77 -11.67 -31.65
N GLN A 80 5.95 -12.22 -31.36
CA GLN A 80 6.43 -12.39 -29.99
C GLN A 80 6.69 -11.04 -29.28
N VAL A 81 7.21 -10.04 -30.01
CA VAL A 81 7.40 -8.68 -29.49
C VAL A 81 6.07 -7.98 -29.23
N GLU A 82 5.06 -8.18 -30.09
CA GLU A 82 3.73 -7.64 -29.90
C GLU A 82 3.02 -8.27 -28.69
N GLU A 83 3.16 -9.58 -28.51
CA GLU A 83 2.63 -10.31 -27.35
C GLU A 83 3.30 -9.88 -26.04
N LEU A 84 4.63 -9.76 -26.02
CA LEU A 84 5.36 -9.26 -24.84
C LEU A 84 4.97 -7.82 -24.50
N ARG A 85 4.73 -6.97 -25.51
CA ARG A 85 4.22 -5.61 -25.30
C ARG A 85 2.80 -5.62 -24.73
N ALA A 86 1.92 -6.49 -25.23
CA ALA A 86 0.58 -6.65 -24.69
C ALA A 86 0.62 -7.10 -23.22
N GLN A 87 1.45 -8.08 -22.87
CA GLN A 87 1.64 -8.53 -21.48
C GLN A 87 2.21 -7.43 -20.58
N GLN A 88 3.14 -6.61 -21.08
CA GLN A 88 3.64 -5.46 -20.30
C GLN A 88 2.58 -4.38 -20.10
N ASN A 89 1.74 -4.11 -21.09
CA ASN A 89 0.66 -3.15 -20.96
C ASN A 89 -0.41 -3.65 -19.97
N ASP A 90 -0.75 -4.93 -20.03
CA ASP A 90 -1.72 -5.57 -19.12
C ASP A 90 -1.24 -5.51 -17.66
N ARG A 91 0.04 -5.83 -17.41
CA ARG A 91 0.66 -5.66 -16.08
C ARG A 91 0.69 -4.21 -15.58
N ARG A 92 0.87 -3.24 -16.48
CA ARG A 92 0.84 -1.81 -16.10
C ARG A 92 -0.58 -1.34 -15.78
N VAL A 93 -1.58 -1.85 -16.49
CA VAL A 93 -2.99 -1.59 -16.19
C VAL A 93 -3.36 -2.20 -14.84
N ASP A 94 -3.02 -3.46 -14.61
CA ASP A 94 -3.26 -4.16 -13.33
C ASP A 94 -2.56 -3.44 -12.17
N SER A 95 -1.30 -3.03 -12.32
CA SER A 95 -0.60 -2.19 -11.34
C SER A 95 -1.34 -0.87 -11.08
N GLY A 96 -1.84 -0.20 -12.13
CA GLY A 96 -2.58 1.06 -11.99
C GLY A 96 -3.98 0.89 -11.40
N GLU A 97 -4.59 -0.28 -11.50
CA GLU A 97 -5.83 -0.64 -10.82
C GLU A 97 -5.58 -0.95 -9.34
N VAL A 98 -4.49 -1.66 -9.03
CA VAL A 98 -4.04 -1.91 -7.65
C VAL A 98 -3.71 -0.60 -6.92
N ASP A 99 -3.03 0.33 -7.58
CA ASP A 99 -2.71 1.64 -6.99
C ASP A 99 -3.98 2.48 -6.75
N ARG A 100 -4.95 2.43 -7.67
CA ARG A 100 -6.27 3.09 -7.48
C ARG A 100 -7.07 2.45 -6.35
N ALA A 101 -7.06 1.12 -6.23
CA ALA A 101 -7.73 0.41 -5.15
C ALA A 101 -7.11 0.74 -3.78
N LYS A 102 -5.78 0.81 -3.70
CA LYS A 102 -5.07 1.24 -2.48
C LYS A 102 -5.39 2.68 -2.11
N ALA A 103 -5.41 3.60 -3.06
CA ALA A 103 -5.78 5.00 -2.80
C ALA A 103 -7.22 5.13 -2.28
N ALA A 104 -8.17 4.40 -2.89
CA ALA A 104 -9.56 4.37 -2.42
C ALA A 104 -9.71 3.76 -1.02
N GLN A 105 -8.93 2.73 -0.70
CA GLN A 105 -8.90 2.12 0.62
C GLN A 105 -8.34 3.08 1.68
N GLN A 106 -7.22 3.76 1.38
CA GLN A 106 -6.63 4.76 2.25
C GLN A 106 -7.60 5.92 2.53
N GLU A 107 -8.36 6.35 1.52
CA GLU A 107 -9.37 7.40 1.68
C GLU A 107 -10.55 6.93 2.55
N ALA A 108 -10.97 5.67 2.41
CA ALA A 108 -11.99 5.07 3.26
C ALA A 108 -11.53 4.96 4.72
N GLU A 109 -10.27 4.58 4.96
CA GLU A 109 -9.67 4.53 6.30
C GLU A 109 -9.59 5.93 6.93
N ASN A 110 -9.18 6.94 6.17
CA ASN A 110 -9.16 8.32 6.65
C ASN A 110 -10.56 8.83 7.02
N ARG A 111 -11.57 8.50 6.21
CA ARG A 111 -12.98 8.84 6.52
C ARG A 111 -13.49 8.09 7.75
N ALA A 112 -13.11 6.83 7.93
CA ALA A 112 -13.46 6.06 9.12
C ALA A 112 -12.85 6.70 10.39
N HIS A 113 -11.58 7.11 10.33
CA HIS A 113 -10.95 7.84 11.44
C HIS A 113 -11.61 9.19 11.73
N GLN A 114 -12.02 9.94 10.69
CA GLN A 114 -12.77 11.19 10.90
C GLN A 114 -14.12 10.94 11.58
N LEU A 115 -14.88 9.94 11.13
CA LEU A 115 -16.15 9.57 11.75
C LEU A 115 -15.97 9.10 13.20
N GLU A 116 -14.88 8.41 13.50
CA GLU A 116 -14.56 7.96 14.85
C GLU A 116 -14.21 9.13 15.78
N GLN A 117 -13.48 10.13 15.27
CA GLN A 117 -13.21 11.38 15.99
C GLN A 117 -14.50 12.18 16.22
N GLU A 118 -15.37 12.30 15.21
CA GLU A 118 -16.68 12.95 15.37
C GLU A 118 -17.56 12.21 16.38
N LYS A 119 -17.58 10.88 16.34
CA LYS A 119 -18.30 10.06 17.32
C LYS A 119 -17.77 10.29 18.74
N ALA A 120 -16.45 10.34 18.92
CA ALA A 120 -15.84 10.64 20.21
C ALA A 120 -16.17 12.06 20.69
N ALA A 121 -16.16 13.05 19.79
CA ALA A 121 -16.56 14.42 20.10
C ALA A 121 -18.03 14.50 20.52
N LEU A 122 -18.94 13.88 19.76
CA LEU A 122 -20.37 13.81 20.08
C LEU A 122 -20.62 13.06 21.39
N GLN A 123 -19.91 11.96 21.65
CA GLN A 123 -19.99 11.25 22.93
C GLN A 123 -19.56 12.14 24.10
N SER A 124 -18.46 12.89 23.95
CA SER A 124 -18.03 13.83 24.99
C SER A 124 -19.05 14.95 25.23
N GLN A 125 -19.72 15.43 24.19
CA GLN A 125 -20.77 16.44 24.30
C GLN A 125 -22.02 15.88 24.99
N VAL A 126 -22.41 14.65 24.69
CA VAL A 126 -23.49 13.94 25.40
C VAL A 126 -23.14 13.72 26.86
N GLU A 127 -21.90 13.35 27.18
CA GLU A 127 -21.44 13.16 28.55
C GLU A 127 -21.40 14.49 29.33
N GLN A 128 -20.98 15.59 28.70
CA GLN A 128 -21.04 16.94 29.29
C GLN A 128 -22.49 17.38 29.55
N LEU A 129 -23.41 17.15 28.59
CA LEU A 129 -24.82 17.45 28.77
C LEU A 129 -25.44 16.57 29.87
N ARG A 130 -25.05 15.30 29.96
CA ARG A 130 -25.44 14.41 31.06
C ARG A 130 -24.92 14.89 32.41
N GLN A 131 -23.66 15.30 32.51
CA GLN A 131 -23.10 15.86 33.75
C GLN A 131 -23.78 17.18 34.14
N ALA A 132 -24.10 18.04 33.17
CA ALA A 132 -24.86 19.26 33.40
C ALA A 132 -26.28 18.96 33.91
N ALA A 133 -26.94 17.94 33.36
CA ALA A 133 -28.25 17.46 33.82
C ALA A 133 -28.19 16.73 35.18
N GLN A 134 -27.06 16.08 35.49
CA GLN A 134 -26.77 15.37 36.75
C GLN A 134 -26.23 16.29 37.86
N ARG A 135 -26.15 17.60 37.62
CA ARG A 135 -26.00 18.61 38.68
C ARG A 135 -27.35 19.23 39.09
N PRO A 136 -28.34 18.49 39.65
CA PRO A 136 -29.39 19.14 40.38
C PRO A 136 -28.85 19.54 41.76
N GLY A 137 -28.51 20.82 41.92
CA GLY A 137 -28.71 21.51 43.19
C GLY A 137 -27.51 21.80 44.09
N GLN A 138 -26.40 22.35 43.59
CA GLN A 138 -25.36 22.87 44.51
C GLN A 138 -24.83 24.29 44.29
N ASP A 139 -25.18 25.00 43.22
CA ASP A 139 -24.73 26.39 42.99
C ASP A 139 -25.88 27.38 42.74
N ILE A 140 -27.07 27.11 43.29
CA ILE A 140 -28.12 28.13 43.32
C ILE A 140 -28.04 28.82 44.67
N ASP A 141 -27.31 29.93 44.72
CA ASP A 141 -27.22 30.78 45.91
C ASP A 141 -28.65 31.11 46.39
N PRO A 142 -29.08 30.70 47.59
CA PRO A 142 -30.46 30.90 48.05
C PRO A 142 -30.82 32.39 48.13
N ALA A 143 -29.80 33.25 48.26
CA ALA A 143 -29.93 34.70 48.19
C ALA A 143 -30.30 35.21 46.78
N GLU A 144 -29.79 34.58 45.72
CA GLU A 144 -30.07 34.96 44.34
C GLU A 144 -31.46 34.50 43.90
N VAL A 145 -31.91 33.31 44.35
CA VAL A 145 -33.30 32.86 44.16
C VAL A 145 -34.28 33.74 44.91
N ALA A 146 -33.96 34.15 46.15
CA ALA A 146 -34.80 35.09 46.89
C ALA A 146 -34.88 36.45 46.18
N ARG A 147 -33.77 36.95 45.62
CA ARG A 147 -33.74 38.17 44.81
C ARG A 147 -34.58 38.04 43.55
N LEU A 148 -34.36 37.01 42.74
CA LEU A 148 -35.10 36.77 41.49
C LEU A 148 -36.59 36.52 41.73
N ARG A 149 -36.97 35.89 42.86
CA ARG A 149 -38.37 35.78 43.27
C ARG A 149 -38.97 37.13 43.65
N SER A 150 -38.26 37.92 44.45
CA SER A 150 -38.71 39.28 44.79
C SER A 150 -38.81 40.19 43.56
N GLU A 151 -37.94 39.99 42.57
CA GLU A 151 -37.96 40.71 41.32
C GLU A 151 -39.11 40.26 40.41
N ASN A 152 -39.39 38.96 40.31
CA ASN A 152 -40.58 38.45 39.61
C ASN A 152 -41.89 38.91 40.28
N GLU A 153 -41.94 38.96 41.61
CA GLU A 153 -43.09 39.51 42.33
C GLU A 153 -43.27 41.01 42.05
N ARG A 154 -42.17 41.77 41.99
CA ARG A 154 -42.18 43.20 41.62
C ARG A 154 -42.58 43.41 40.16
N LEU A 155 -42.02 42.66 39.23
CA LEU A 155 -42.38 42.72 37.81
C LEU A 155 -43.84 42.29 37.59
N GLY A 156 -44.31 41.28 38.33
CA GLY A 156 -45.70 40.85 38.33
C GLY A 156 -46.65 41.90 38.94
N ALA A 157 -46.21 42.66 39.95
CA ALA A 157 -46.96 43.82 40.44
C ALA A 157 -46.99 44.95 39.42
N GLN A 158 -45.85 45.27 38.80
CA GLN A 158 -45.74 46.30 37.75
C GLN A 158 -46.58 45.97 36.51
N LEU A 159 -46.63 44.70 36.08
CA LEU A 159 -47.47 44.25 34.98
C LEU A 159 -48.96 44.33 35.35
N ARG A 160 -49.33 44.00 36.59
CA ARG A 160 -50.71 44.17 37.07
C ARG A 160 -51.11 45.64 37.14
N ASP A 161 -50.24 46.51 37.61
CA ASP A 161 -50.47 47.96 37.63
C ASP A 161 -50.53 48.54 36.22
N ALA A 162 -49.65 48.09 35.31
CA ALA A 162 -49.68 48.48 33.91
C ALA A 162 -50.95 47.97 33.21
N GLN A 163 -51.42 46.76 33.52
CA GLN A 163 -52.70 46.25 33.04
C GLN A 163 -53.89 46.99 33.66
N ALA A 164 -53.83 47.39 34.92
CA ALA A 164 -54.86 48.19 35.59
C ALA A 164 -54.92 49.62 35.03
N LEU A 165 -53.76 50.21 34.71
CA LEU A 165 -53.64 51.49 34.02
C LEU A 165 -54.10 51.37 32.57
N ALA A 166 -53.75 50.31 31.85
CA ALA A 166 -54.20 50.07 30.48
C ALA A 166 -55.70 49.81 30.41
N SER A 167 -56.27 49.08 31.38
CA SER A 167 -57.71 48.88 31.47
C SER A 167 -58.44 50.15 31.92
N ARG A 168 -57.88 50.95 32.84
CA ARG A 168 -58.38 52.30 33.16
C ARG A 168 -58.34 53.21 31.94
N SER A 169 -57.23 53.26 31.21
CA SER A 169 -57.05 54.03 29.98
C SER A 169 -58.01 53.58 28.88
N ARG A 170 -58.28 52.26 28.76
CA ARG A 170 -59.30 51.71 27.85
C ARG A 170 -60.72 52.09 28.29
N THR A 171 -61.01 52.08 29.59
CA THR A 171 -62.32 52.52 30.10
C THR A 171 -62.51 54.04 30.01
N SER A 172 -61.44 54.84 30.09
CA SER A 172 -61.49 56.30 29.89
C SER A 172 -61.49 56.69 28.42
N SER A 173 -60.84 55.93 27.53
CA SER A 173 -60.91 56.16 26.08
C SER A 173 -62.28 55.78 25.48
N VAL A 174 -63.03 54.89 26.15
CA VAL A 174 -64.44 54.60 25.81
C VAL A 174 -65.38 55.69 26.36
N ALA A 175 -64.95 56.49 27.33
CA ALA A 175 -65.74 57.58 27.92
C ALA A 175 -65.54 58.95 27.25
N GLN A 176 -64.65 59.07 26.25
CA GLN A 176 -64.36 60.34 25.56
C GLN A 176 -64.51 60.22 24.05
N GLN A 177 -65.69 59.82 23.61
CA GLN A 177 -66.24 60.14 22.29
C GLN A 177 -67.61 60.81 22.51
N PRO A 178 -67.89 61.95 21.84
CA PRO A 178 -69.15 62.65 22.06
C PRO A 178 -70.32 61.84 21.50
N ALA A 179 -71.40 61.87 22.27
CA ALA A 179 -72.68 61.24 21.99
C ALA A 179 -73.37 61.79 20.74
N ILE A 180 -74.02 60.89 19.99
CA ILE A 180 -75.48 60.93 19.76
C ILE A 180 -76.01 59.49 19.90
N THR A 181 -76.51 59.17 21.10
CA THR A 181 -77.89 58.72 21.40
C THR A 181 -78.23 57.31 20.91
N ASP A 182 -78.12 56.31 21.77
CA ASP A 182 -79.23 55.84 22.61
C ASP A 182 -78.91 54.43 23.13
N ASP A 183 -79.02 54.32 24.44
CA ASP A 183 -79.23 53.12 25.26
C ASP A 183 -78.19 51.96 25.30
N GLY A 184 -77.49 51.90 26.43
CA GLY A 184 -77.17 50.64 27.11
C GLY A 184 -75.88 49.91 26.72
N VAL A 185 -74.79 50.19 27.44
CA VAL A 185 -73.60 49.31 27.50
C VAL A 185 -74.02 47.95 28.10
N LYS A 186 -74.19 46.94 27.24
CA LYS A 186 -74.30 45.54 27.68
C LYS A 186 -72.92 45.03 28.07
N LYS A 187 -72.74 44.85 29.37
CA LYS A 187 -71.75 43.95 29.97
C LYS A 187 -71.93 42.55 29.34
N LEU A 188 -70.96 42.10 28.55
CA LEU A 188 -70.82 40.67 28.21
C LEU A 188 -70.40 39.94 29.49
N VAL A 189 -71.38 39.68 30.34
CA VAL A 189 -71.27 38.64 31.35
C VAL A 189 -71.27 37.33 30.57
N VAL A 190 -70.28 36.48 30.85
CA VAL A 190 -70.38 35.06 30.53
C VAL A 190 -71.53 34.54 31.40
N THR A 191 -72.75 34.67 30.90
CA THR A 191 -73.91 34.09 31.55
C THR A 191 -73.90 32.62 31.23
N THR A 192 -74.21 31.81 32.23
CA THR A 192 -74.45 30.38 32.09
C THR A 192 -75.43 30.13 30.95
N SER A 193 -75.28 28.97 30.31
CA SER A 193 -75.92 28.40 29.11
C SER A 193 -77.44 28.54 28.90
N ALA A 194 -78.16 29.34 29.69
CA ALA A 194 -79.61 29.45 29.70
C ALA A 194 -80.21 30.46 28.70
N GLU A 195 -79.44 31.36 28.10
CA GLU A 195 -79.94 32.39 27.16
C GLU A 195 -79.20 32.45 25.80
N ALA A 196 -78.54 31.36 25.40
CA ALA A 196 -77.99 31.27 24.05
C ALA A 196 -79.12 31.08 23.03
N SER A 197 -79.21 31.97 22.03
CA SER A 197 -80.14 31.81 20.91
C SER A 197 -79.99 30.41 20.29
N PRO A 198 -81.08 29.71 19.91
CA PRO A 198 -81.02 28.33 19.39
C PRO A 198 -80.06 28.11 18.22
N ALA A 199 -79.78 29.18 17.45
CA ALA A 199 -78.81 29.17 16.36
C ALA A 199 -77.35 29.05 16.83
N VAL A 200 -76.99 29.66 17.97
CA VAL A 200 -75.61 29.63 18.51
C VAL A 200 -75.29 28.26 19.08
N VAL A 201 -76.24 27.63 19.79
CA VAL A 201 -76.07 26.26 20.32
C VAL A 201 -75.84 25.27 19.18
N ARG A 202 -76.64 25.33 18.11
CA ARG A 202 -76.44 24.49 16.91
C ARG A 202 -75.10 24.73 16.22
N MET A 203 -74.62 25.97 16.21
CA MET A 203 -73.33 26.31 15.60
C MET A 203 -72.16 25.75 16.43
N VAL A 204 -72.28 25.77 17.76
CA VAL A 204 -71.29 25.14 18.67
C VAL A 204 -71.35 23.61 18.56
N GLU A 205 -72.52 23.00 18.49
CA GLU A 205 -72.69 21.56 18.27
C GLU A 205 -72.11 21.12 16.92
N LEU A 206 -72.37 21.87 15.84
CA LEU A 206 -71.79 21.62 14.53
C LEU A 206 -70.27 21.78 14.54
N ALA A 207 -69.76 22.82 15.19
CA ALA A 207 -68.32 23.04 15.33
C ALA A 207 -67.64 21.94 16.17
N LEU A 208 -68.30 21.44 17.22
CA LEU A 208 -67.80 20.32 18.01
C LEU A 208 -67.78 19.02 17.19
N ALA A 209 -68.84 18.76 16.43
CA ALA A 209 -68.89 17.62 15.52
C ALA A 209 -67.80 17.68 14.43
N ASP A 210 -67.56 18.87 13.86
CA ASP A 210 -66.47 19.08 12.91
C ASP A 210 -65.09 18.94 13.56
N ALA A 211 -64.91 19.42 14.80
CA ALA A 211 -63.67 19.25 15.54
C ALA A 211 -63.38 17.76 15.83
N GLU A 212 -64.37 17.00 16.28
CA GLU A 212 -64.24 15.56 16.50
C GLU A 212 -63.95 14.78 15.20
N ARG A 213 -64.52 15.21 14.07
CA ARG A 213 -64.24 14.61 12.75
C ARG A 213 -62.80 14.87 12.34
N VAL A 214 -62.31 16.10 12.48
CA VAL A 214 -60.92 16.46 12.14
C VAL A 214 -59.93 15.74 13.06
N VAL A 215 -60.25 15.57 14.34
CA VAL A 215 -59.41 14.80 15.27
C VAL A 215 -59.33 13.34 14.83
N ARG A 216 -60.46 12.68 14.54
CA ARG A 216 -60.46 11.30 14.05
C ARG A 216 -59.71 11.13 12.73
N GLU A 217 -59.90 12.07 11.80
CA GLU A 217 -59.18 12.07 10.52
C GLU A 217 -57.66 12.24 10.72
N ALA A 218 -57.25 13.11 11.65
CA ALA A 218 -55.84 13.30 12.00
C ALA A 218 -55.24 12.07 12.72
N GLU A 219 -56.00 11.40 13.60
CA GLU A 219 -55.61 10.16 14.26
C GLU A 219 -55.43 9.03 13.23
N ASP A 220 -56.39 8.83 12.32
CA ASP A 220 -56.31 7.81 11.25
C ASP A 220 -55.14 8.08 10.30
N GLU A 221 -54.82 9.35 10.01
CA GLU A 221 -53.65 9.71 9.23
C GLU A 221 -52.34 9.47 9.98
N ALA A 222 -52.30 9.74 11.30
CA ALA A 222 -51.14 9.49 12.13
C ALA A 222 -50.84 8.00 12.19
N ASP A 223 -51.84 7.15 12.42
CA ASP A 223 -51.70 5.70 12.46
C ASP A 223 -51.23 5.14 11.11
N ARG A 224 -51.78 5.66 10.00
CA ARG A 224 -51.30 5.31 8.64
C ARG A 224 -49.82 5.68 8.45
N LYS A 225 -49.39 6.86 8.91
CA LYS A 225 -47.99 7.29 8.81
C LYS A 225 -47.07 6.45 9.69
N ILE A 226 -47.51 6.09 10.91
CA ILE A 226 -46.76 5.22 11.81
C ILE A 226 -46.57 3.85 11.19
N HIS A 227 -47.64 3.20 10.73
CA HIS A 227 -47.54 1.88 10.09
C HIS A 227 -46.71 1.87 8.81
N ALA A 228 -46.82 2.93 7.98
CA ALA A 228 -45.96 3.08 6.81
C ALA A 228 -44.47 3.23 7.20
N ALA A 229 -44.18 3.99 8.25
CA ALA A 229 -42.83 4.14 8.77
C ALA A 229 -42.30 2.83 9.38
N GLU A 230 -43.12 2.11 10.15
CA GLU A 230 -42.78 0.80 10.73
C GLU A 230 -42.49 -0.25 9.66
N THR A 231 -43.34 -0.33 8.63
CA THR A 231 -43.14 -1.26 7.50
C THR A 231 -41.85 -0.95 6.77
N LYS A 232 -41.60 0.34 6.47
CA LYS A 232 -40.38 0.77 5.79
C LYS A 232 -39.13 0.55 6.65
N ALA A 233 -39.22 0.76 7.96
CA ALA A 233 -38.14 0.46 8.88
C ALA A 233 -37.85 -1.04 8.90
N HIS A 234 -38.88 -1.88 8.96
CA HIS A 234 -38.72 -3.33 8.93
C HIS A 234 -38.09 -3.81 7.61
N GLU A 235 -38.57 -3.31 6.47
CA GLU A 235 -38.00 -3.60 5.15
C GLU A 235 -36.51 -3.24 5.09
N LEU A 236 -36.14 -2.04 5.54
CA LEU A 236 -34.74 -1.61 5.59
C LEU A 236 -33.89 -2.48 6.52
N THR A 237 -34.43 -2.92 7.66
CA THR A 237 -33.70 -3.81 8.56
C THR A 237 -33.45 -5.18 7.94
N VAL A 238 -34.44 -5.73 7.23
CA VAL A 238 -34.31 -7.03 6.56
C VAL A 238 -33.35 -6.94 5.37
N ASP A 239 -33.41 -5.87 4.58
CA ASP A 239 -32.46 -5.64 3.48
C ASP A 239 -31.03 -5.48 4.01
N ALA A 240 -30.85 -4.69 5.08
CA ALA A 240 -29.55 -4.53 5.73
C ALA A 240 -29.01 -5.85 6.30
N GLN A 241 -29.86 -6.66 6.94
CA GLN A 241 -29.49 -7.99 7.43
C GLN A 241 -29.09 -8.93 6.29
N THR A 242 -29.91 -9.02 5.25
CA THR A 242 -29.63 -9.87 4.07
C THR A 242 -28.32 -9.46 3.39
N ARG A 243 -28.08 -8.15 3.27
CA ARG A 243 -26.83 -7.62 2.71
C ARG A 243 -25.63 -7.94 3.60
N ALA A 244 -25.77 -7.83 4.92
CA ALA A 244 -24.72 -8.18 5.87
C ALA A 244 -24.39 -9.68 5.77
N GLU A 245 -25.40 -10.56 5.77
CA GLU A 245 -25.22 -12.01 5.62
C GLU A 245 -24.50 -12.38 4.31
N ARG A 246 -24.86 -11.72 3.21
CA ARG A 246 -24.20 -11.92 1.91
C ARG A 246 -22.72 -11.51 1.96
N ILE A 247 -22.42 -10.37 2.57
CA ILE A 247 -21.05 -9.88 2.73
C ILE A 247 -20.26 -10.82 3.64
N GLU A 248 -20.84 -11.25 4.76
CA GLU A 248 -20.20 -12.17 5.71
C GLU A 248 -19.90 -13.52 5.05
N SER A 249 -20.86 -14.10 4.34
CA SER A 249 -20.65 -15.34 3.59
C SER A 249 -19.58 -15.17 2.52
N GLY A 250 -19.58 -14.04 1.79
CA GLY A 250 -18.56 -13.76 0.78
C GLY A 250 -17.17 -13.60 1.39
N ALA A 251 -17.07 -12.86 2.50
CA ALA A 251 -15.83 -12.67 3.24
C ALA A 251 -15.31 -13.99 3.81
N ARG A 252 -16.19 -14.84 4.35
CA ARG A 252 -15.83 -16.17 4.86
C ARG A 252 -15.28 -17.07 3.77
N VAL A 253 -15.95 -17.17 2.63
CA VAL A 253 -15.47 -17.99 1.50
C VAL A 253 -14.15 -17.47 0.96
N ASN A 254 -13.99 -16.14 0.86
CA ASN A 254 -12.72 -15.55 0.43
C ASN A 254 -11.59 -15.81 1.42
N ALA A 255 -11.86 -15.72 2.74
CA ALA A 255 -10.90 -16.05 3.77
C ALA A 255 -10.51 -17.54 3.76
N GLU A 256 -11.48 -18.43 3.57
CA GLU A 256 -11.23 -19.87 3.41
C GLU A 256 -10.38 -20.16 2.17
N LYS A 257 -10.67 -19.50 1.05
CA LYS A 257 -9.87 -19.60 -0.18
C LYS A 257 -8.44 -19.10 0.03
N LEU A 258 -8.28 -17.90 0.60
CA LEU A 258 -6.96 -17.32 0.88
C LEU A 258 -6.15 -18.22 1.83
N THR A 259 -6.80 -18.80 2.84
CA THR A 259 -6.16 -19.73 3.78
C THR A 259 -5.73 -21.01 3.08
N SER A 260 -6.57 -21.56 2.21
CA SER A 260 -6.23 -22.73 1.39
C SER A 260 -5.06 -22.44 0.45
N ASP A 261 -5.08 -21.31 -0.25
CA ASP A 261 -4.03 -20.90 -1.17
C ASP A 261 -2.70 -20.65 -0.43
N ALA A 262 -2.74 -19.98 0.72
CA ALA A 262 -1.58 -19.77 1.58
C ALA A 262 -1.00 -21.11 2.09
N LYS A 263 -1.86 -22.05 2.49
CA LYS A 263 -1.43 -23.39 2.91
C LYS A 263 -0.77 -24.16 1.76
N ASN A 264 -1.39 -24.16 0.58
CA ASN A 264 -0.84 -24.82 -0.60
C ASN A 264 0.52 -24.21 -1.01
N ASN A 265 0.66 -22.89 -0.90
CA ASN A 265 1.94 -22.23 -1.17
C ASN A 265 3.00 -22.60 -0.12
N ALA A 266 2.64 -22.62 1.17
CA ALA A 266 3.55 -23.06 2.23
C ALA A 266 4.01 -24.51 2.02
N ASP A 267 3.09 -25.41 1.65
CA ASP A 267 3.41 -26.81 1.37
C ASP A 267 4.35 -26.94 0.16
N LYS A 268 4.15 -26.16 -0.90
CA LYS A 268 5.06 -26.10 -2.07
C LYS A 268 6.46 -25.60 -1.68
N VAL A 269 6.55 -24.47 -0.97
CA VAL A 269 7.84 -23.92 -0.53
C VAL A 269 8.56 -24.92 0.38
N ASN A 270 7.84 -25.65 1.24
CA ASN A 270 8.42 -26.68 2.08
C ASN A 270 8.92 -27.89 1.26
N ALA A 271 8.19 -28.30 0.23
CA ALA A 271 8.62 -29.36 -0.68
C ALA A 271 9.86 -28.95 -1.49
N ASP A 272 9.91 -27.71 -1.97
CA ASP A 272 11.06 -27.16 -2.69
C ASP A 272 12.27 -27.04 -1.78
N ALA A 273 12.10 -26.55 -0.55
CA ALA A 273 13.16 -26.47 0.45
C ALA A 273 13.71 -27.87 0.79
N GLN A 274 12.84 -28.87 0.91
CA GLN A 274 13.25 -30.26 1.16
C GLN A 274 14.02 -30.86 -0.01
N THR A 275 13.56 -30.58 -1.24
CA THR A 275 14.24 -31.01 -2.46
C THR A 275 15.63 -30.38 -2.53
N ARG A 276 15.72 -29.06 -2.36
CA ARG A 276 16.99 -28.34 -2.38
C ARG A 276 17.93 -28.81 -1.28
N ARG A 277 17.41 -29.06 -0.07
CA ARG A 277 18.19 -29.62 1.02
C ARG A 277 18.79 -30.98 0.65
N THR A 278 18.01 -31.84 0.01
CA THR A 278 18.47 -33.16 -0.42
C THR A 278 19.50 -33.06 -1.54
N GLU A 279 19.32 -32.14 -2.49
CA GLU A 279 20.32 -31.85 -3.53
C GLU A 279 21.64 -31.36 -2.94
N LEU A 280 21.60 -30.38 -2.03
CA LEU A 280 22.79 -29.85 -1.38
C LEU A 280 23.50 -30.92 -0.56
N PHE A 281 22.76 -31.80 0.12
CA PHE A 281 23.39 -32.93 0.81
C PHE A 281 24.05 -33.92 -0.14
N ARG A 282 23.42 -34.24 -1.28
CA ARG A 282 24.06 -35.09 -2.30
C ARG A 282 25.33 -34.45 -2.87
N GLU A 283 25.31 -33.15 -3.09
CA GLU A 283 26.48 -32.39 -3.56
C GLU A 283 27.60 -32.40 -2.51
N LEU A 284 27.29 -32.11 -1.24
CA LEU A 284 28.24 -32.18 -0.13
C LEU A 284 28.79 -33.59 0.08
N GLU A 285 27.97 -34.63 -0.09
CA GLU A 285 28.41 -36.02 -0.03
C GLU A 285 29.38 -36.35 -1.16
N ALA A 286 29.09 -35.90 -2.39
CA ALA A 286 29.98 -36.08 -3.54
C ALA A 286 31.30 -35.33 -3.38
N GLU A 287 31.29 -34.10 -2.86
CA GLU A 287 32.51 -33.34 -2.53
C GLU A 287 33.31 -34.05 -1.43
N ARG A 288 32.64 -34.58 -0.41
CA ARG A 288 33.28 -35.34 0.67
C ARG A 288 33.93 -36.61 0.13
N ASP A 289 33.27 -37.35 -0.74
CA ASP A 289 33.84 -38.54 -1.38
C ASP A 289 35.03 -38.17 -2.28
N HIS A 290 34.93 -37.10 -3.08
CA HIS A 290 36.04 -36.62 -3.90
C HIS A 290 37.27 -36.21 -3.08
N LEU A 291 37.04 -35.54 -1.94
CA LEU A 291 38.12 -35.15 -1.04
C LEU A 291 38.74 -36.38 -0.35
N ALA A 292 37.92 -37.38 0.02
CA ALA A 292 38.41 -38.64 0.56
C ALA A 292 39.30 -39.38 -0.44
N ASP A 293 38.87 -39.51 -1.70
CA ASP A 293 39.66 -40.09 -2.79
C ASP A 293 40.99 -39.34 -3.00
N SER A 294 40.96 -38.01 -2.91
CA SER A 294 42.15 -37.17 -3.05
C SER A 294 43.15 -37.40 -1.91
N VAL A 295 42.65 -37.56 -0.67
CA VAL A 295 43.49 -37.89 0.48
C VAL A 295 44.11 -39.27 0.33
N ASP A 296 43.36 -40.27 -0.14
CA ASP A 296 43.88 -41.62 -0.35
C ASP A 296 44.94 -41.67 -1.48
N ARG A 297 44.75 -40.88 -2.55
CA ARG A 297 45.77 -40.69 -3.58
C ARG A 297 47.03 -40.02 -3.04
N LEU A 298 46.90 -38.98 -2.22
CA LEU A 298 48.05 -38.32 -1.60
C LEU A 298 48.80 -39.25 -0.64
N ARG A 299 48.09 -40.07 0.14
CA ARG A 299 48.69 -41.06 1.04
C ARG A 299 49.43 -42.16 0.28
N SER A 300 48.85 -42.67 -0.80
CA SER A 300 49.52 -43.68 -1.63
C SER A 300 50.75 -43.12 -2.37
N PHE A 301 50.66 -41.88 -2.86
CA PHE A 301 51.82 -41.16 -3.41
C PHE A 301 52.91 -40.93 -2.35
N GLU A 302 52.55 -40.53 -1.13
CA GLU A 302 53.51 -40.35 -0.05
C GLU A 302 54.21 -41.67 0.31
N ALA A 303 53.45 -42.77 0.41
CA ALA A 303 54.00 -44.08 0.69
C ALA A 303 55.00 -44.53 -0.40
N SER A 304 54.62 -44.43 -1.68
CA SER A 304 55.49 -44.80 -2.79
C SER A 304 56.70 -43.87 -2.91
N TYR A 305 56.55 -42.58 -2.63
CA TYR A 305 57.66 -41.63 -2.58
C TYR A 305 58.65 -41.97 -1.46
N ARG A 306 58.16 -42.29 -0.25
CA ARG A 306 59.02 -42.71 0.87
C ARG A 306 59.77 -44.00 0.55
N ASP A 307 59.12 -44.97 -0.08
CA ASP A 307 59.76 -46.22 -0.51
C ASP A 307 60.81 -45.98 -1.59
N ALA A 308 60.48 -45.18 -2.62
CA ALA A 308 61.40 -44.81 -3.68
C ALA A 308 62.61 -44.03 -3.15
N LEU A 309 62.40 -43.06 -2.25
CA LEU A 309 63.46 -42.30 -1.60
C LEU A 309 64.35 -43.20 -0.74
N THR A 310 63.75 -44.09 0.06
CA THR A 310 64.50 -45.03 0.89
C THR A 310 65.32 -45.99 0.03
N SER A 311 64.75 -46.51 -1.05
CA SER A 311 65.44 -47.35 -2.03
C SER A 311 66.60 -46.60 -2.68
N HIS A 312 66.37 -45.36 -3.12
CA HIS A 312 67.38 -44.51 -3.73
C HIS A 312 68.55 -44.22 -2.78
N LEU A 313 68.26 -43.86 -1.52
CA LEU A 313 69.30 -43.62 -0.50
C LEU A 313 70.07 -44.91 -0.17
N ARG A 314 69.41 -46.08 -0.11
CA ARG A 314 70.08 -47.37 0.05
C ARG A 314 70.98 -47.70 -1.13
N ALA A 315 70.53 -47.47 -2.36
CA ALA A 315 71.33 -47.68 -3.56
C ALA A 315 72.54 -46.74 -3.61
N GLN A 316 72.38 -45.47 -3.22
CA GLN A 316 73.50 -44.53 -3.09
C GLN A 316 74.51 -44.97 -2.01
N ALA A 317 74.04 -45.47 -0.87
CA ALA A 317 74.92 -45.99 0.18
C ALA A 317 75.70 -47.23 -0.30
N ASP A 318 75.06 -48.15 -1.01
CA ASP A 318 75.70 -49.34 -1.58
C ASP A 318 76.72 -48.98 -2.69
N ASN A 319 76.41 -47.99 -3.54
CA ASN A 319 77.35 -47.48 -4.54
C ASN A 319 78.58 -46.83 -3.90
N LEU A 320 78.42 -46.12 -2.78
CA LEU A 320 79.53 -45.56 -2.00
C LEU A 320 80.39 -46.67 -1.38
N ASP A 321 79.79 -47.73 -0.82
CA ASP A 321 80.51 -48.87 -0.26
C ASP A 321 81.33 -49.62 -1.34
N LYS A 322 80.79 -49.70 -2.56
CA LYS A 322 81.43 -50.32 -3.73
C LYS A 322 82.41 -49.41 -4.48
N GLY A 323 82.48 -48.12 -4.13
CA GLY A 323 83.39 -47.15 -4.74
C GLY A 323 83.03 -46.74 -6.18
N VAL A 324 81.76 -46.83 -6.58
CA VAL A 324 81.28 -46.42 -7.91
C VAL A 324 80.61 -45.04 -7.79
N PHE A 325 81.28 -43.99 -8.31
CA PHE A 325 80.83 -42.59 -8.17
C PHE A 325 80.04 -42.05 -9.37
N GLU A 326 79.75 -42.89 -10.37
CA GLU A 326 78.94 -42.49 -11.52
C GLU A 326 77.47 -42.92 -11.34
N PRO A 327 76.50 -41.99 -11.36
CA PRO A 327 75.09 -42.34 -11.26
C PRO A 327 74.62 -42.96 -12.60
N ALA A 328 74.50 -44.28 -12.62
CA ALA A 328 74.09 -45.01 -13.83
C ALA A 328 72.57 -44.94 -14.13
N GLU A 329 71.73 -44.62 -13.14
CA GLU A 329 70.27 -44.66 -13.32
C GLU A 329 69.55 -43.38 -12.88
N LEU A 330 68.62 -42.95 -13.73
CA LEU A 330 67.68 -41.86 -13.49
C LEU A 330 66.68 -42.25 -12.39
N PRO A 331 66.42 -41.36 -11.39
CA PRO A 331 65.47 -41.64 -10.33
C PRO A 331 64.10 -42.11 -10.88
N GLU A 332 63.55 -43.18 -10.30
CA GLU A 332 62.24 -43.77 -10.64
C GLU A 332 61.09 -42.74 -10.69
N LEU A 333 61.17 -41.68 -9.89
CA LEU A 333 60.20 -40.57 -9.84
C LEU A 333 60.17 -39.70 -11.12
N LEU A 334 61.25 -39.75 -11.89
CA LEU A 334 61.41 -38.99 -13.14
C LEU A 334 61.20 -39.87 -14.37
N LYS A 335 61.08 -41.19 -14.20
CA LYS A 335 60.72 -42.11 -15.27
C LYS A 335 59.29 -41.81 -15.70
N SER A 336 59.07 -41.72 -17.00
CA SER A 336 57.80 -41.30 -17.61
C SER A 336 56.60 -42.14 -17.21
N GLU A 337 56.81 -43.38 -16.76
CA GLU A 337 55.77 -44.33 -16.35
C GLU A 337 55.15 -43.99 -14.99
N ASN A 338 55.92 -43.38 -14.08
CA ASN A 338 55.45 -42.96 -12.74
C ASN A 338 55.11 -41.46 -12.67
N ARG A 339 55.24 -40.74 -13.79
CA ARG A 339 54.89 -39.31 -13.88
C ARG A 339 53.38 -39.20 -14.09
N VAL A 340 52.69 -38.47 -13.21
CA VAL A 340 51.32 -38.00 -13.47
C VAL A 340 51.34 -37.27 -14.81
N ALA A 341 50.49 -37.71 -15.76
CA ALA A 341 50.54 -37.30 -17.16
C ALA A 341 50.62 -35.76 -17.31
N PRO A 342 51.41 -35.22 -18.27
CA PRO A 342 51.50 -33.79 -18.49
C PRO A 342 50.13 -33.27 -18.95
N GLY A 343 49.46 -32.49 -18.09
CA GLY A 343 48.08 -32.03 -18.27
C GLY A 343 47.13 -32.49 -17.16
N GLY A 344 47.48 -33.52 -16.39
CA GLY A 344 46.72 -33.95 -15.20
C GLY A 344 47.14 -33.19 -13.94
N SER A 345 46.96 -31.87 -13.92
CA SER A 345 47.11 -31.14 -12.66
C SER A 345 45.85 -31.35 -11.81
N SER A 346 45.98 -31.89 -10.59
CA SER A 346 44.87 -32.03 -9.62
C SER A 346 44.35 -30.69 -9.07
N THR A 347 44.60 -29.58 -9.76
CA THR A 347 44.17 -28.24 -9.37
C THR A 347 43.29 -27.66 -10.48
N PRO A 348 41.96 -27.67 -10.31
CA PRO A 348 40.99 -27.15 -11.31
C PRO A 348 41.26 -25.70 -11.73
N ARG A 349 41.94 -24.90 -10.88
CA ARG A 349 42.32 -23.51 -11.16
C ARG A 349 43.43 -23.35 -12.20
N LEU A 350 44.37 -24.28 -12.28
CA LEU A 350 45.48 -24.19 -13.25
C LEU A 350 45.01 -24.59 -14.66
N ASP A 351 44.11 -25.57 -14.75
CA ASP A 351 43.51 -26.00 -16.01
C ASP A 351 42.66 -24.90 -16.65
N ALA A 352 41.90 -24.15 -15.84
CA ALA A 352 41.14 -22.98 -16.29
C ALA A 352 42.02 -21.83 -16.82
N LEU A 353 43.28 -21.75 -16.36
CA LEU A 353 44.24 -20.74 -16.83
C LEU A 353 44.93 -21.17 -18.13
N ILE A 354 45.29 -22.46 -18.23
CA ILE A 354 45.96 -23.03 -19.40
C ILE A 354 45.01 -23.09 -20.59
N GLY A 355 43.75 -23.49 -20.40
CA GLY A 355 42.74 -23.49 -21.45
C GLY A 355 42.41 -22.09 -21.99
N ARG A 356 42.48 -21.07 -21.15
CA ARG A 356 42.26 -19.66 -21.56
C ARG A 356 43.41 -19.11 -22.41
N GLY A 357 44.63 -19.58 -22.19
CA GLY A 357 45.82 -19.15 -22.95
C GLY A 357 45.88 -19.67 -24.39
N GLN A 358 45.19 -20.77 -24.71
CA GLN A 358 45.23 -21.38 -26.05
C GLN A 358 44.16 -20.87 -27.03
N GLN A 359 43.19 -20.06 -26.57
CA GLN A 359 42.18 -19.47 -27.47
C GLN A 359 42.60 -18.10 -28.05
N GLN A 360 43.77 -17.58 -27.68
CA GLN A 360 44.36 -16.37 -28.28
C GLN A 360 45.72 -16.74 -28.88
N GLY A 361 45.70 -17.42 -30.02
CA GLY A 361 46.87 -17.78 -30.81
C GLY A 361 46.49 -17.93 -32.26
#